data_AF-A0A1X4G713-F1
#
_entry.id   AF-A0A1X4G713-F1
#
_cell.length_a   1.000
_cell.length_b   1.000
_cell.length_c   1.000
_cell.angle_alpha   90.00
_cell.angle_beta   90.00
_cell.angle_gamma   90.00
#
_symmetry.space_group_name_H-M   'P 1'
#
loop_
_entity.id
_entity.type
_entity.pdbx_description
1 polymer ?
#
loop_
_entity_poly.entity_id
_entity_poly.type
_entity_poly.pdbx_seq_one_letter_code
_entity_poly.pdbx_strand_id
1 'polypeptide(L)'
;MQRLWSEANELELSGLGNLECCVITKDQEKFILPSDIVSNHIGYLFIEIADSEKEAMLIGFLPDFDTQTANEQLKITDLQSMDDLIDYLSEKETSLRAQTPAIDDLSLEFAEKKITYLINWLNNIYEGDWQPSMRDLKNATCKKDIPLAGQIFKMQLSVSQNSEELVTVRVIVQSENTFLSMGMQVSVPDESDIYTETVDQPADLISIPLELSPGEEFWVELRLGETFVREYFIA
;
A
#
# COMPACT_ATOMS: atom_id res chain seq x y z
N MET A 1 3.56 16.74 -23.53
CA MET A 1 2.41 16.99 -22.66
C MET A 1 2.89 17.91 -21.54
N GLN A 2 2.24 19.04 -21.29
CA GLN A 2 2.59 19.87 -20.12
C GLN A 2 2.10 19.08 -18.90
N ARG A 3 3.01 18.63 -18.02
CA ARG A 3 2.64 17.93 -16.77
C ARG A 3 1.71 18.85 -15.99
N LEU A 4 0.41 18.55 -16.02
CA LEU A 4 -0.61 19.36 -15.35
C LEU A 4 -0.53 19.21 -13.83
N TRP A 5 0.10 18.13 -13.34
CA TRP A 5 0.22 17.78 -11.93
C TRP A 5 1.59 17.13 -11.73
N SER A 6 2.49 17.77 -10.97
CA SER A 6 3.92 17.41 -10.93
C SER A 6 4.40 16.83 -9.58
N GLU A 7 3.54 16.66 -8.59
CA GLU A 7 4.01 16.37 -7.23
C GLU A 7 3.82 14.92 -6.76
N ALA A 8 2.93 14.13 -7.38
CA ALA A 8 2.86 12.68 -7.16
C ALA A 8 2.01 12.02 -8.26
N ASN A 9 2.63 11.63 -9.37
CA ASN A 9 1.97 10.90 -10.45
C ASN A 9 2.49 9.47 -10.61
N GLU A 10 3.24 8.96 -9.64
CA GLU A 10 3.80 7.61 -9.70
C GLU A 10 3.31 6.79 -8.50
N LEU A 11 2.93 5.55 -8.76
CA LEU A 11 2.68 4.55 -7.75
C LEU A 11 3.83 3.55 -7.75
N GLU A 12 4.68 3.62 -6.74
CA GLU A 12 5.78 2.67 -6.55
C GLU A 12 5.26 1.33 -6.01
N LEU A 13 5.52 0.26 -6.75
CA LEU A 13 5.34 -1.12 -6.34
C LEU A 13 6.70 -1.71 -6.00
N SER A 14 6.99 -1.79 -4.70
CA SER A 14 8.28 -2.24 -4.16
C SER A 14 8.72 -3.55 -4.81
N GLY A 15 9.95 -3.60 -5.30
CA GLY A 15 10.51 -4.77 -6.01
C GLY A 15 10.06 -4.97 -7.47
N LEU A 16 8.98 -4.29 -7.92
CA LEU A 16 8.51 -4.34 -9.31
C LEU A 16 8.89 -3.11 -10.13
N GLY A 17 8.73 -1.92 -9.55
CA GLY A 17 8.87 -0.64 -10.23
C GLY A 17 7.60 0.21 -10.17
N ASN A 18 7.50 1.21 -11.05
CA ASN A 18 6.54 2.30 -10.92
C ASN A 18 5.43 2.25 -11.97
N LEU A 19 4.18 2.40 -11.54
CA LEU A 19 3.05 2.73 -12.42
C LEU A 19 2.90 4.25 -12.50
N GLU A 20 3.08 4.83 -13.69
CA GLU A 20 2.89 6.27 -13.89
C GLU A 20 1.43 6.60 -14.22
N CYS A 21 0.80 7.46 -13.42
CA CYS A 21 -0.52 8.02 -13.67
C CYS A 21 -0.45 9.18 -14.69
N CYS A 22 -1.12 8.99 -15.82
CA CYS A 22 -1.21 9.94 -16.92
C CYS A 22 -2.61 10.56 -16.96
N VAL A 23 -2.72 11.84 -16.65
CA VAL A 23 -4.00 12.57 -16.77
C VAL A 23 -4.27 12.92 -18.23
N ILE A 24 -5.45 12.57 -18.72
CA ILE A 24 -5.95 12.95 -20.05
C ILE A 24 -7.15 13.87 -19.92
N THR A 25 -7.37 14.72 -20.94
CA THR A 25 -8.54 15.59 -20.98
C THR A 25 -9.75 14.85 -21.56
N LYS A 26 -10.94 15.32 -21.18
CA LYS A 26 -12.19 14.91 -21.81
C LYS A 26 -12.11 15.06 -23.33
N ASP A 27 -12.57 14.04 -24.05
CA ASP A 27 -12.54 13.91 -25.52
C ASP A 27 -11.12 13.78 -26.16
N GLN A 28 -10.07 13.57 -25.38
CA GLN A 28 -8.71 13.41 -25.91
C GLN A 28 -8.53 12.09 -26.65
N GLU A 29 -8.66 12.04 -27.97
CA GLU A 29 -8.50 10.75 -28.69
C GLU A 29 -7.06 10.25 -28.77
N LYS A 30 -6.07 11.14 -28.62
CA LYS A 30 -4.66 10.86 -28.88
C LYS A 30 -3.73 11.49 -27.84
N PHE A 31 -2.60 10.84 -27.58
CA PHE A 31 -1.59 11.32 -26.63
C PHE A 31 -0.18 10.92 -27.09
N ILE A 32 0.82 11.49 -26.41
CA ILE A 32 2.23 11.16 -26.59
C ILE A 32 2.78 10.93 -25.18
N LEU A 33 3.50 9.82 -24.98
CA LEU A 33 4.12 9.51 -23.71
C LEU A 33 5.20 10.55 -23.37
N PRO A 34 5.40 10.91 -22.09
CA PRO A 34 6.51 11.76 -21.68
C PRO A 34 7.85 11.16 -22.13
N SER A 35 8.74 11.97 -22.70
CA SER A 35 10.10 11.56 -23.09
C SER A 35 11.06 11.41 -21.91
N ASP A 36 10.69 11.99 -20.76
CA ASP A 36 11.46 11.96 -19.53
C ASP A 36 11.09 10.70 -18.74
N ILE A 37 11.36 9.53 -19.34
CA ILE A 37 11.10 8.22 -18.76
C ILE A 37 11.96 8.10 -17.50
N VAL A 38 11.32 8.04 -16.33
CA VAL A 38 12.00 7.72 -15.07
C VAL A 38 12.40 6.25 -15.14
N SER A 39 13.60 5.91 -14.64
CA SER A 39 14.03 4.50 -14.63
C SER A 39 13.08 3.65 -13.80
N ASN A 40 12.83 2.40 -14.23
CA ASN A 40 12.07 1.38 -13.50
C ASN A 40 10.52 1.49 -13.57
N HIS A 41 9.97 2.01 -14.67
CA HIS A 41 8.52 1.91 -14.91
C HIS A 41 8.09 0.49 -15.26
N ILE A 42 6.91 0.10 -14.81
CA ILE A 42 6.25 -1.14 -15.23
C ILE A 42 5.03 -0.86 -16.12
N GLY A 43 4.61 0.39 -16.24
CA GLY A 43 3.59 0.83 -17.19
C GLY A 43 2.95 2.16 -16.81
N TYR A 44 1.94 2.54 -17.56
CA TYR A 44 1.23 3.81 -17.48
C TYR A 44 -0.27 3.56 -17.26
N LEU A 45 -0.84 4.24 -16.28
CA LEU A 45 -2.27 4.24 -15.97
C LEU A 45 -2.89 5.56 -16.43
N PHE A 46 -3.89 5.50 -17.31
CA PHE A 46 -4.52 6.69 -17.85
C PHE A 46 -5.80 7.02 -17.09
N ILE A 47 -5.92 8.28 -16.67
CA ILE A 47 -7.04 8.76 -15.87
C ILE A 47 -7.66 10.02 -16.49
N GLU A 48 -8.98 10.07 -16.56
CA GLU A 48 -9.72 11.29 -16.88
C GLU A 48 -10.28 11.86 -15.59
N ILE A 49 -9.88 13.08 -15.24
CA ILE A 49 -10.43 13.79 -14.09
C ILE A 49 -11.61 14.61 -14.59
N ALA A 50 -12.77 14.48 -13.94
CA ALA A 50 -13.96 15.23 -14.30
C ALA A 50 -13.73 16.74 -14.09
N ASP A 51 -14.43 17.58 -14.86
CA ASP A 51 -14.37 19.05 -14.74
C ASP A 51 -14.68 19.56 -13.32
N SER A 52 -15.37 18.76 -12.51
CA SER A 52 -15.69 19.06 -11.11
C SER A 52 -14.51 18.87 -10.16
N GLU A 53 -13.45 18.18 -10.58
CA GLU A 53 -12.30 17.74 -9.80
C GLU A 53 -12.65 16.87 -8.58
N LYS A 54 -13.86 16.30 -8.55
CA LYS A 54 -14.35 15.44 -7.46
C LYS A 54 -14.35 13.95 -7.80
N GLU A 55 -14.22 13.63 -9.07
CA GLU A 55 -14.32 12.27 -9.60
C GLU A 55 -13.25 12.11 -10.68
N ALA A 56 -12.69 10.91 -10.75
CA ALA A 56 -11.78 10.51 -11.81
C ALA A 56 -12.16 9.12 -12.31
N MET A 57 -11.99 8.87 -13.60
CA MET A 57 -12.25 7.60 -14.25
C MET A 57 -10.92 6.99 -14.70
N LEU A 58 -10.72 5.71 -14.39
CA LEU A 58 -9.65 4.92 -14.98
C LEU A 58 -10.04 4.62 -16.43
N ILE A 59 -9.23 5.08 -17.37
CA ILE A 59 -9.52 4.99 -18.80
C ILE A 59 -8.89 3.74 -19.41
N GLY A 60 -7.67 3.43 -19.00
CA GLY A 60 -6.94 2.30 -19.56
C GLY A 60 -5.52 2.22 -19.06
N PHE A 61 -4.86 1.13 -19.43
CA PHE A 61 -3.52 0.79 -19.02
C PHE A 61 -2.63 0.58 -20.25
N LEU A 62 -1.36 0.93 -20.13
CA LEU A 62 -0.34 0.60 -21.11
C LEU A 62 0.84 -0.02 -20.36
N PRO A 63 1.16 -1.31 -20.56
CA PRO A 63 2.38 -1.89 -20.01
C PRO A 63 3.61 -1.09 -20.44
N ASP A 64 4.69 -1.14 -19.66
CA ASP A 64 5.93 -0.55 -20.14
C ASP A 64 6.42 -1.32 -21.38
N PHE A 65 6.77 -0.57 -22.42
CA PHE A 65 7.26 -1.10 -23.68
C PHE A 65 8.45 -0.28 -24.16
N ASP A 66 9.33 -0.93 -24.90
CA ASP A 66 10.62 -0.43 -25.34
C ASP A 66 10.59 1.04 -25.82
N THR A 67 11.62 1.78 -25.40
CA THR A 67 11.85 3.24 -25.54
C THR A 67 11.75 3.82 -26.97
N GLN A 68 11.42 3.01 -27.98
CA GLN A 68 11.22 3.44 -29.37
C GLN A 68 9.88 4.15 -29.61
N THR A 69 8.88 3.99 -28.73
CA THR A 69 7.56 4.64 -28.86
C THR A 69 7.48 6.00 -28.17
N ALA A 70 8.57 6.49 -27.56
CA ALA A 70 8.62 7.72 -26.75
C ALA A 70 8.27 9.04 -27.49
N ASN A 71 7.89 8.97 -28.76
CA ASN A 71 7.35 10.09 -29.54
C ASN A 71 6.22 9.67 -30.50
N GLU A 72 5.73 8.44 -30.39
CA GLU A 72 4.62 7.97 -31.20
C GLU A 72 3.29 8.50 -30.68
N GLN A 73 2.42 8.90 -31.60
CA GLN A 73 1.10 9.38 -31.26
C GLN A 73 0.16 8.19 -31.06
N LEU A 74 -0.07 7.83 -29.79
CA LEU A 74 -0.94 6.75 -29.37
C LEU A 74 -2.41 7.20 -29.32
N LYS A 75 -3.33 6.26 -29.45
CA LYS A 75 -4.77 6.52 -29.29
C LYS A 75 -5.30 5.93 -27.99
N ILE A 76 -6.36 6.51 -27.45
CA ILE A 76 -7.08 5.91 -26.30
C ILE A 76 -7.51 4.47 -26.60
N THR A 77 -7.91 4.18 -27.84
CA THR A 77 -8.34 2.84 -28.26
C THR A 77 -7.23 1.79 -28.20
N ASP A 78 -5.98 2.21 -28.07
CA ASP A 78 -4.82 1.30 -27.97
C ASP A 78 -4.53 0.92 -26.51
N LEU A 79 -5.22 1.55 -25.54
CA LEU A 79 -5.09 1.24 -24.13
C LEU A 79 -5.73 -0.09 -23.79
N GLN A 80 -5.05 -0.86 -22.96
CA GLN A 80 -5.55 -2.09 -22.36
C GLN A 80 -6.58 -1.77 -21.28
N SER A 81 -7.43 -2.76 -20.99
CA SER A 81 -8.47 -2.64 -19.96
C SER A 81 -7.89 -2.72 -18.55
N MET A 82 -8.73 -2.45 -17.54
CA MET A 82 -8.34 -2.69 -16.14
C MET A 82 -8.20 -4.18 -15.80
N ASP A 83 -8.92 -5.06 -16.50
CA ASP A 83 -8.77 -6.51 -16.36
C ASP A 83 -7.37 -6.94 -16.86
N ASP A 84 -6.92 -6.40 -17.99
CA ASP A 84 -5.56 -6.65 -18.51
C ASP A 84 -4.48 -6.15 -17.54
N LEU A 85 -4.71 -5.02 -16.86
CA LEU A 85 -3.82 -4.53 -15.80
C LEU A 85 -3.77 -5.50 -14.61
N ILE A 86 -4.90 -6.04 -14.18
CA ILE A 86 -4.97 -7.02 -13.09
C ILE A 86 -4.18 -8.29 -13.46
N ASP A 87 -4.38 -8.79 -14.68
CA ASP A 87 -3.64 -9.96 -15.18
C ASP A 87 -2.13 -9.67 -15.23
N TYR A 88 -1.74 -8.50 -15.76
CA TYR A 88 -0.35 -8.06 -15.80
C TYR A 88 0.30 -8.00 -14.41
N LEU A 89 -0.38 -7.41 -13.43
CA LEU A 89 0.11 -7.32 -12.05
C LEU A 89 0.25 -8.71 -11.41
N SER A 90 -0.69 -9.61 -11.68
CA SER A 90 -0.67 -10.99 -11.17
C SER A 90 0.51 -11.80 -11.73
N GLU A 91 0.82 -11.62 -13.01
CA GLU A 91 2.00 -12.22 -13.65
C GLU A 91 3.31 -11.69 -13.05
N LYS A 92 3.35 -10.38 -12.77
CA LYS A 92 4.50 -9.72 -12.13
C LYS A 92 4.72 -10.21 -10.70
N GLU A 93 3.65 -10.34 -9.91
CA GLU A 93 3.71 -10.93 -8.57
C GLU A 93 4.27 -12.36 -8.59
N THR A 94 3.79 -13.19 -9.52
CA THR A 94 4.29 -14.55 -9.70
C THR A 94 5.78 -14.57 -10.07
N SER A 95 6.21 -13.61 -10.89
CA SER A 95 7.60 -13.47 -11.32
C SER A 95 8.53 -12.99 -10.21
N LEU A 96 8.02 -12.19 -9.26
CA LEU A 96 8.77 -11.80 -8.05
C LEU A 96 9.06 -13.01 -7.17
N ARG A 97 8.04 -13.84 -6.90
CA ARG A 97 8.17 -15.08 -6.11
C ARG A 97 9.26 -16.01 -6.64
N ALA A 98 9.46 -16.01 -7.96
CA ALA A 98 10.45 -16.85 -8.63
C ALA A 98 11.91 -16.32 -8.55
N GLN A 99 12.12 -15.05 -8.16
CA GLN A 99 13.45 -14.41 -8.10
C GLN A 99 14.01 -14.41 -6.67
N THR A 100 14.48 -15.57 -6.21
CA THR A 100 14.80 -15.82 -4.79
C THR A 100 16.26 -15.55 -4.31
N PRO A 101 17.12 -14.81 -5.04
CA PRO A 101 18.37 -14.25 -4.50
C PRO A 101 18.40 -13.30 -3.30
N ALA A 102 17.75 -12.15 -3.50
CA ALA A 102 18.40 -10.87 -3.18
C ALA A 102 17.52 -9.89 -2.40
N ILE A 103 16.23 -10.19 -2.26
CA ILE A 103 15.28 -9.42 -1.47
C ILE A 103 15.07 -10.19 -0.17
N ASP A 104 15.13 -9.53 0.98
CA ASP A 104 14.81 -10.16 2.25
C ASP A 104 13.32 -10.55 2.31
N ASP A 105 12.99 -11.57 3.10
CA ASP A 105 11.65 -12.14 3.15
C ASP A 105 10.57 -11.10 3.50
N LEU A 106 10.88 -10.11 4.36
CA LEU A 106 9.93 -9.07 4.76
C LEU A 106 9.63 -8.09 3.62
N SER A 107 10.66 -7.63 2.92
CA SER A 107 10.49 -6.78 1.74
C SER A 107 9.71 -7.49 0.62
N LEU A 108 9.92 -8.80 0.45
CA LEU A 108 9.15 -9.60 -0.50
C LEU A 108 7.69 -9.73 -0.09
N GLU A 109 7.41 -10.05 1.18
CA GLU A 109 6.03 -10.11 1.70
C GLU A 109 5.31 -8.76 1.56
N PHE A 110 6.01 -7.64 1.80
CA PHE A 110 5.46 -6.30 1.62
C PHE A 110 5.09 -6.02 0.17
N ALA A 111 5.99 -6.34 -0.77
CA ALA A 111 5.76 -6.20 -2.21
C ALA A 111 4.52 -6.99 -2.67
N GLU A 112 4.41 -8.25 -2.26
CA GLU A 112 3.24 -9.10 -2.56
C GLU A 112 1.94 -8.48 -2.03
N LYS A 113 1.98 -7.93 -0.82
CA LYS A 113 0.81 -7.29 -0.19
C LYS A 113 0.39 -6.01 -0.90
N LYS A 114 1.32 -5.14 -1.29
CA LYS A 114 0.99 -3.95 -2.11
C LYS A 114 0.28 -4.32 -3.40
N ILE A 115 0.76 -5.34 -4.11
CA ILE A 115 0.15 -5.81 -5.37
C ILE A 115 -1.24 -6.37 -5.09
N THR A 116 -1.39 -7.22 -4.07
CA THR A 116 -2.67 -7.78 -3.66
C THR A 116 -3.69 -6.68 -3.34
N TYR A 117 -3.30 -5.65 -2.58
CA TYR A 117 -4.17 -4.53 -2.24
C TYR A 117 -4.58 -3.72 -3.47
N LEU A 118 -3.67 -3.47 -4.40
CA LEU A 118 -3.98 -2.77 -5.65
C LEU A 118 -4.96 -3.58 -6.51
N ILE A 119 -4.73 -4.88 -6.69
CA ILE A 119 -5.64 -5.77 -7.44
C ILE A 119 -7.03 -5.80 -6.79
N ASN A 120 -7.08 -5.93 -5.47
CA ASN A 120 -8.35 -5.90 -4.73
C ASN A 120 -9.08 -4.56 -4.93
N TRP A 121 -8.36 -3.44 -4.81
CA TRP A 121 -8.92 -2.12 -5.04
C TRP A 121 -9.48 -1.95 -6.47
N LEU A 122 -8.75 -2.40 -7.50
CA LEU A 122 -9.21 -2.38 -8.90
C LEU A 122 -10.48 -3.23 -9.10
N ASN A 123 -10.62 -4.33 -8.36
CA ASN A 123 -11.80 -5.17 -8.36
C ASN A 123 -12.95 -4.64 -7.48
N ASN A 124 -12.83 -3.44 -6.89
CA ASN A 124 -13.75 -2.91 -5.88
C ASN A 124 -13.93 -3.82 -4.65
N ILE A 125 -12.92 -4.65 -4.37
CA ILE A 125 -12.82 -5.46 -3.16
C ILE A 125 -12.09 -4.61 -2.13
N TYR A 126 -12.87 -3.94 -1.29
CA TYR A 126 -12.32 -3.24 -0.15
C TYR A 126 -12.29 -4.22 1.04
N GLU A 127 -11.12 -4.43 1.65
CA GLU A 127 -11.04 -5.13 2.93
C GLU A 127 -11.83 -4.32 3.97
N GLY A 128 -13.10 -4.69 4.19
CA GLY A 128 -14.02 -4.04 5.12
C GLY A 128 -13.69 -4.28 6.60
N ASP A 129 -12.59 -4.97 6.87
CA ASP A 129 -12.16 -5.32 8.22
C ASP A 129 -11.58 -4.11 8.96
N TRP A 130 -11.03 -3.14 8.23
CA TRP A 130 -10.53 -1.90 8.81
C TRP A 130 -11.66 -0.88 8.94
N GLN A 131 -12.06 -0.62 10.18
CA GLN A 131 -13.09 0.37 10.49
C GLN A 131 -12.43 1.71 10.84
N PRO A 132 -12.58 2.76 9.99
CA PRO A 132 -12.14 4.09 10.37
C PRO A 132 -13.01 4.59 11.52
N SER A 133 -12.39 4.84 12.67
CA SER A 133 -13.06 5.40 13.84
C SER A 133 -13.02 6.93 13.84
N MET A 134 -11.93 7.53 13.34
CA MET A 134 -11.77 8.97 13.12
C MET A 134 -10.86 9.21 11.92
N ARG A 135 -11.18 10.22 11.10
CA ARG A 135 -10.29 10.76 10.06
C ARG A 135 -10.42 12.29 10.03
N ASP A 136 -9.32 12.97 10.30
CA ASP A 136 -9.10 14.37 9.95
C ASP A 136 -7.79 14.48 9.13
N LEU A 137 -7.43 15.68 8.67
CA LEU A 137 -6.26 15.87 7.80
C LEU A 137 -4.92 15.51 8.46
N LYS A 138 -4.84 15.46 9.80
CA LYS A 138 -3.60 15.23 10.55
C LYS A 138 -3.66 14.00 11.43
N ASN A 139 -4.85 13.49 11.72
CA ASN A 139 -5.07 12.36 12.59
C ASN A 139 -5.99 11.35 11.95
N ALA A 140 -5.61 10.09 12.01
CA ALA A 140 -6.46 9.00 11.62
C ALA A 140 -6.44 7.92 12.70
N THR A 141 -7.56 7.26 12.92
CA THR A 141 -7.61 6.09 13.78
C THR A 141 -8.41 5.00 13.09
N CYS A 142 -7.75 3.88 12.79
CA CYS A 142 -8.38 2.69 12.23
C CYS A 142 -8.26 1.53 13.20
N LYS A 143 -9.24 0.61 13.13
CA LYS A 143 -9.30 -0.58 13.98
C LYS A 143 -9.58 -1.81 13.14
N LYS A 144 -9.03 -2.95 13.54
CA LYS A 144 -9.29 -4.26 12.94
C LYS A 144 -9.34 -5.32 14.04
N ASP A 145 -10.30 -6.23 13.90
CA ASP A 145 -10.36 -7.46 14.70
C ASP A 145 -9.42 -8.50 14.07
N ILE A 146 -8.48 -8.99 14.86
CA ILE A 146 -7.44 -9.94 14.47
C ILE A 146 -7.72 -11.29 15.14
N PRO A 147 -8.19 -12.30 14.39
CA PRO A 147 -8.33 -13.65 14.91
C PRO A 147 -6.94 -14.30 15.04
N LEU A 148 -6.56 -14.71 16.24
CA LEU A 148 -5.27 -15.35 16.53
C LEU A 148 -5.43 -16.39 17.63
N ALA A 149 -4.90 -17.60 17.42
CA ALA A 149 -4.95 -18.72 18.38
C ALA A 149 -6.36 -19.01 18.94
N GLY A 150 -7.40 -18.84 18.12
CA GLY A 150 -8.81 -19.05 18.54
C GLY A 150 -9.40 -17.93 19.40
N GLN A 151 -8.70 -16.80 19.54
CA GLN A 151 -9.15 -15.58 20.22
C GLN A 151 -9.24 -14.42 19.22
N ILE A 152 -9.94 -13.36 19.60
CA ILE A 152 -10.03 -12.12 18.82
C ILE A 152 -9.32 -11.00 19.59
N PHE A 153 -8.40 -10.34 18.91
CA PHE A 153 -7.69 -9.16 19.41
C PHE A 153 -8.08 -7.93 18.60
N LYS A 154 -8.24 -6.79 19.27
CA LYS A 154 -8.47 -5.51 18.62
C LYS A 154 -7.13 -4.82 18.41
N MET A 155 -6.73 -4.69 17.15
CA MET A 155 -5.63 -3.82 16.77
C MET A 155 -6.20 -2.46 16.39
N GLN A 156 -5.63 -1.40 16.96
CA GLN A 156 -5.90 -0.01 16.62
C GLN A 156 -4.60 0.67 16.22
N LEU A 157 -4.62 1.36 15.08
CA LEU A 157 -3.57 2.29 14.70
C LEU A 157 -4.09 3.71 14.85
N SER A 158 -3.35 4.53 15.58
CA SER A 158 -3.64 5.96 15.73
C SER A 158 -2.48 6.73 15.13
N VAL A 159 -2.73 7.38 14.00
CA VAL A 159 -1.75 8.16 13.25
C VAL A 159 -1.94 9.63 13.62
N SER A 160 -0.84 10.31 13.92
CA SER A 160 -0.80 11.76 14.11
C SER A 160 0.40 12.35 13.37
N GLN A 161 0.14 13.25 12.43
CA GLN A 161 1.19 13.96 11.71
C GLN A 161 1.64 15.19 12.49
N ASN A 162 2.87 15.13 13.02
CA ASN A 162 3.43 16.18 13.87
C ASN A 162 4.13 17.26 13.05
N SER A 163 4.70 16.90 11.90
CA SER A 163 5.35 17.80 10.93
C SER A 163 5.23 17.25 9.50
N GLU A 164 5.75 17.97 8.52
CA GLU A 164 5.88 17.47 7.14
C GLU A 164 6.92 16.35 7.01
N GLU A 165 7.78 16.16 8.02
CA GLU A 165 8.89 15.21 7.99
C GLU A 165 8.63 13.95 8.83
N LEU A 166 7.72 14.01 9.81
CA LEU A 166 7.49 12.92 10.76
C LEU A 166 6.01 12.67 11.03
N VAL A 167 5.67 11.38 10.98
CA VAL A 167 4.39 10.80 11.36
C VAL A 167 4.60 9.96 12.60
N THR A 168 3.76 10.14 13.62
CA THR A 168 3.71 9.22 14.76
C THR A 168 2.57 8.24 14.55
N VAL A 169 2.89 6.95 14.54
CA VAL A 169 1.91 5.86 14.53
C VAL A 169 1.92 5.19 15.89
N ARG A 170 0.78 5.20 16.59
CA ARG A 170 0.60 4.44 17.82
C ARG A 170 -0.16 3.16 17.53
N VAL A 171 0.52 2.03 17.70
CA VAL A 171 -0.05 0.68 17.63
C VAL A 171 -0.60 0.32 19.01
N ILE A 172 -1.89 0.00 19.09
CA ILE A 172 -2.54 -0.46 20.32
C ILE A 172 -3.16 -1.83 20.05
N VAL A 173 -2.83 -2.81 20.89
CA VAL A 173 -3.42 -4.16 20.82
C VAL A 173 -4.13 -4.45 22.14
N GLN A 174 -5.38 -4.89 22.05
CA GLN A 174 -6.26 -5.20 23.18
C GLN A 174 -6.97 -6.54 22.96
N SER A 175 -7.32 -7.23 24.04
CA SER A 175 -8.21 -8.39 23.95
C SER A 175 -9.68 -7.96 24.11
N GLU A 176 -10.61 -8.69 23.50
CA GLU A 176 -12.02 -8.59 23.89
C GLU A 176 -12.29 -9.15 25.30
N ASN A 177 -11.46 -10.09 25.77
CA ASN A 177 -11.67 -10.84 27.01
C ASN A 177 -11.06 -10.17 28.25
N THR A 178 -11.13 -8.83 28.34
CA THR A 178 -10.60 -7.96 29.42
C THR A 178 -9.07 -7.89 29.57
N PHE A 179 -8.34 -9.01 29.55
CA PHE A 179 -6.87 -9.02 29.64
C PHE A 179 -6.26 -9.66 28.40
N LEU A 180 -5.07 -9.19 28.01
CA LEU A 180 -4.26 -9.88 27.03
C LEU A 180 -3.80 -11.24 27.58
N SER A 181 -3.69 -12.21 26.67
CA SER A 181 -3.16 -13.53 27.01
C SER A 181 -1.69 -13.41 27.39
N MET A 182 -1.30 -14.09 28.48
CA MET A 182 0.12 -14.23 28.86
C MET A 182 0.92 -14.81 27.70
N GLY A 183 2.10 -14.24 27.44
CA GLY A 183 2.95 -14.59 26.31
C GLY A 183 2.47 -14.07 24.95
N MET A 184 1.45 -13.20 24.91
CA MET A 184 1.15 -12.41 23.70
C MET A 184 2.35 -11.52 23.39
N GLN A 185 2.74 -11.48 22.12
CA GLN A 185 3.82 -10.66 21.60
C GLN A 185 3.29 -9.74 20.52
N VAL A 186 3.70 -8.48 20.56
CA VAL A 186 3.48 -7.51 19.47
C VAL A 186 4.83 -7.02 19.01
N SER A 187 5.13 -7.23 17.73
CA SER A 187 6.40 -6.84 17.12
C SER A 187 6.18 -5.79 16.03
N VAL A 188 7.09 -4.83 15.96
CA VAL A 188 7.11 -3.72 14.99
C VAL A 188 8.56 -3.44 14.57
N PRO A 189 8.80 -2.85 13.39
CA PRO A 189 10.15 -2.42 13.00
C PRO A 189 10.66 -1.31 13.93
N ASP A 190 11.97 -1.34 14.22
CA ASP A 190 12.70 -0.33 14.98
C ASP A 190 14.06 -0.08 14.31
N GLU A 191 14.12 0.96 13.46
CA GLU A 191 15.27 1.25 12.58
C GLU A 191 15.72 0.03 11.75
N SER A 192 16.80 -0.65 12.16
CA SER A 192 17.34 -1.86 11.51
C SER A 192 17.11 -3.15 12.32
N ASP A 193 16.32 -3.07 13.39
CA ASP A 193 16.00 -4.18 14.29
C ASP A 193 14.46 -4.33 14.43
N ILE A 194 14.04 -5.25 15.29
CA ILE A 194 12.64 -5.51 15.60
C ILE A 194 12.40 -5.27 17.09
N TYR A 195 11.55 -4.29 17.39
CA TYR A 195 11.05 -4.12 18.75
C TYR A 195 9.90 -5.10 19.00
N THR A 196 9.93 -5.79 20.14
CA THR A 196 8.88 -6.74 20.56
C THR A 196 8.46 -6.50 22.01
N GLU A 197 7.18 -6.22 22.22
CA GLU A 197 6.57 -6.14 23.54
C GLU A 197 5.88 -7.48 23.87
N THR A 198 6.16 -8.04 25.05
CA THR A 198 5.59 -9.32 25.51
C THR A 198 4.77 -9.15 26.78
N VAL A 199 3.59 -9.78 26.83
CA VAL A 199 2.74 -9.81 28.02
C VAL A 199 3.26 -10.85 29.02
N ASP A 200 4.18 -10.42 29.88
CA ASP A 200 4.75 -11.25 30.96
C ASP A 200 4.03 -11.08 32.31
N GLN A 201 3.08 -10.15 32.40
CA GLN A 201 2.23 -9.87 33.54
C GLN A 201 0.83 -9.50 33.04
N PRO A 202 -0.23 -9.61 33.88
CA PRO A 202 -1.57 -9.19 33.47
C PRO A 202 -1.59 -7.74 32.96
N ALA A 203 -1.97 -7.58 31.70
CA ALA A 203 -2.06 -6.29 31.02
C ALA A 203 -3.35 -6.23 30.19
N ASP A 204 -3.99 -5.07 30.16
CA ASP A 204 -5.22 -4.85 29.40
C ASP A 204 -4.91 -4.54 27.93
N LEU A 205 -3.72 -3.98 27.66
CA LEU A 205 -3.27 -3.55 26.35
C LEU A 205 -1.75 -3.57 26.23
N ILE A 206 -1.28 -3.63 24.97
CA ILE A 206 0.07 -3.25 24.53
C ILE A 206 -0.08 -1.95 23.74
N SER A 207 0.84 -1.00 23.91
CA SER A 207 0.84 0.28 23.18
C SER A 207 2.25 0.70 22.77
N ILE A 208 2.56 0.58 21.49
CA ILE A 208 3.89 0.88 20.94
C ILE A 208 3.80 2.14 20.06
N PRO A 209 4.53 3.23 20.37
CA PRO A 209 4.68 4.36 19.47
C PRO A 209 5.80 4.11 18.45
N LEU A 210 5.54 4.47 17.20
CA LEU A 210 6.50 4.49 16.10
C LEU A 210 6.62 5.92 15.59
N GLU A 211 7.85 6.37 15.32
CA GLU A 211 8.13 7.61 14.61
C GLU A 211 8.66 7.23 13.22
N LEU A 212 7.93 7.62 12.19
CA LEU A 212 8.14 7.20 10.81
C LEU A 212 8.16 8.43 9.90
N SER A 213 8.83 8.33 8.77
CA SER A 213 8.73 9.30 7.68
C SER A 213 7.38 9.13 6.95
N PRO A 214 6.74 10.19 6.44
CA PRO A 214 5.57 10.04 5.58
C PRO A 214 5.87 9.13 4.39
N GLY A 215 5.01 8.14 4.13
CA GLY A 215 5.22 7.14 3.07
C GLY A 215 6.15 5.98 3.45
N GLU A 216 6.68 5.95 4.67
CA GLU A 216 7.53 4.85 5.14
C GLU A 216 6.71 3.56 5.33
N GLU A 217 7.25 2.44 4.85
CA GLU A 217 6.68 1.12 4.99
C GLU A 217 6.94 0.55 6.40
N PHE A 218 5.92 0.01 7.04
CA PHE A 218 6.06 -0.68 8.31
C PHE A 218 5.07 -1.84 8.44
N TRP A 219 5.31 -2.71 9.41
CA TRP A 219 4.44 -3.86 9.67
C TRP A 219 4.17 -4.01 11.17
N VAL A 220 3.09 -4.71 11.49
CA VAL A 220 2.74 -5.09 12.87
C VAL A 220 2.47 -6.59 12.91
N GLU A 221 3.21 -7.32 13.73
CA GLU A 221 3.00 -8.75 13.98
C GLU A 221 2.41 -8.97 15.37
N LEU A 222 1.30 -9.72 15.43
CA LEU A 222 0.77 -10.27 16.68
C LEU A 222 1.10 -11.76 16.71
N ARG A 223 1.71 -12.23 17.80
CA ARG A 223 2.09 -13.63 17.99
C ARG A 223 1.64 -14.15 19.35
N LEU A 224 1.09 -15.37 19.35
CA LEU A 224 0.74 -16.09 20.56
C LEU A 224 1.12 -17.57 20.39
N GLY A 225 2.12 -18.00 21.18
CA GLY A 225 2.75 -19.31 21.00
C GLY A 225 3.39 -19.42 19.61
N GLU A 226 3.03 -20.46 18.87
CA GLU A 226 3.54 -20.72 17.51
C GLU A 226 2.73 -20.03 16.40
N THR A 227 1.59 -19.44 16.74
CA THR A 227 0.73 -18.77 15.75
C THR A 227 1.03 -17.28 15.71
N PHE A 228 1.05 -16.70 14.50
CA PHE A 228 1.21 -15.27 14.30
C PHE A 228 0.34 -14.77 13.13
N VAL A 229 0.03 -13.48 13.15
CA VAL A 229 -0.57 -12.74 12.04
C VAL A 229 0.23 -11.46 11.89
N ARG A 230 0.53 -11.08 10.65
CA ARG A 230 1.24 -9.85 10.32
C ARG A 230 0.42 -9.00 9.34
N GLU A 231 0.36 -7.72 9.61
CA GLU A 231 -0.31 -6.71 8.79
C GLU A 231 0.71 -5.66 8.34
N TYR A 232 0.49 -5.08 7.16
CA TYR A 232 1.44 -4.25 6.43
C TYR A 232 0.84 -2.88 6.13
N PHE A 233 1.64 -1.83 6.29
CA PHE A 233 1.16 -0.44 6.32
C PHE A 233 2.16 0.54 5.74
N ILE A 234 1.65 1.67 5.29
CA ILE A 234 2.42 2.83 4.85
C ILE A 234 2.00 4.01 5.74
N ALA A 235 2.97 4.72 6.31
CA ALA A 235 2.77 5.81 7.27
C ALA A 235 2.20 7.10 6.65
#